data_AF-A0A1W1WF28-F1
#
_entry.id   AF-A0A1W1WF28-F1
#
_cell.length_a   1.000
_cell.length_b   1.000
_cell.length_c   1.000
_cell.angle_alpha   90.00
_cell.angle_beta   90.00
_cell.angle_gamma   90.00
#
_symmetry.space_group_name_H-M   'P 1'
#
loop_
_entity.id
_entity.type
_entity.pdbx_description
1 polymer ?
#
loop_
_entity_poly.entity_id
_entity_poly.type
_entity_poly.pdbx_seq_one_letter_code
_entity_poly.pdbx_strand_id
1 'polypeptide(L)'
;MANRVCMNFLIPNSRVVGAAPLFRQVADDIGLVDMVNRSVRWDARQCHVSPGERLLVMVLDLLLGKSPLYRMAERWTTTDVAVLIGADRLAADLSDDSLGRALDKLARAQPARIFSAVAAQAYMREGVTLHSGHFDTTSRSLTGTFDHGGSAPVQPAFGHSKDARPDLKQIVLTLFVNREGVPLAGTVESGNRSDKTLNAEMVDRVVAAMEPEQLAQLIYVADSALVTGPNLARLDHQGVAFVSRCPDTFGIVSTLKQAAWATDQWIAIGPIGQRRQAAHYGASEQVGEIDGRHYRCVVYRSSVLDPRRAKTLDREIQRSRTALEQSAF
;
A
#
# COMPACT_ATOMS: atom_id res chain seq x y z
N MET A 1 17.35 6.16 -72.56
CA MET A 1 16.28 6.10 -71.54
C MET A 1 16.67 5.05 -70.51
N ALA A 2 17.20 5.48 -69.36
CA ALA A 2 17.53 4.57 -68.26
C ALA A 2 16.38 4.61 -67.26
N ASN A 3 15.66 3.49 -67.13
CA ASN A 3 14.54 3.32 -66.22
C ASN A 3 15.11 3.17 -64.80
N ARG A 4 15.14 4.25 -64.01
CA ARG A 4 15.45 4.16 -62.57
C ARG A 4 14.23 3.63 -61.85
N VAL A 5 14.30 2.36 -61.47
CA VAL A 5 13.40 1.79 -60.45
C VAL A 5 13.74 2.49 -59.13
N CYS A 6 12.92 3.45 -58.72
CA CYS A 6 12.95 3.95 -57.34
C CYS A 6 12.46 2.82 -56.42
N MET A 7 13.39 2.06 -55.86
CA MET A 7 13.12 1.27 -54.67
C MET A 7 12.76 2.26 -53.55
N ASN A 8 11.47 2.30 -53.17
CA ASN A 8 11.06 2.88 -51.91
C ASN A 8 11.71 2.04 -50.80
N PHE A 9 12.87 2.48 -50.33
CA PHE A 9 13.36 2.04 -49.03
C PHE A 9 12.36 2.56 -48.00
N LEU A 10 11.51 1.65 -47.49
CA LEU A 10 10.85 1.85 -46.20
C LEU A 10 11.98 2.07 -45.20
N ILE A 11 12.22 3.33 -44.83
CA ILE A 11 13.04 3.64 -43.66
C ILE A 11 12.37 2.86 -42.53
N PRO A 12 13.03 1.87 -41.90
CA PRO A 12 12.42 1.19 -40.77
C PRO A 12 12.16 2.27 -39.74
N ASN A 13 10.89 2.53 -39.44
CA ASN A 13 10.52 3.35 -38.30
C ASN A 13 11.21 2.69 -37.11
N SER A 14 12.20 3.36 -36.52
CA SER A 14 12.87 2.86 -35.32
C SER A 14 11.81 2.81 -34.23
N ARG A 15 11.30 1.61 -33.98
CA ARG A 15 10.33 1.38 -32.92
C ARG A 15 11.08 1.34 -31.61
N VAL A 16 10.61 2.11 -30.63
CA VAL A 16 11.26 2.22 -29.33
C VAL A 16 10.58 1.23 -28.38
N VAL A 17 11.34 0.29 -27.84
CA VAL A 17 10.89 -0.62 -26.78
C VAL A 17 11.38 -0.19 -25.39
N GLY A 18 12.47 0.57 -25.31
CA GLY A 18 12.99 1.09 -24.04
C GLY A 18 13.23 -0.02 -23.00
N ALA A 19 12.84 0.22 -21.75
CA ALA A 19 12.94 -0.77 -20.66
C ALA A 19 11.75 -1.76 -20.61
N ALA A 20 10.79 -1.70 -21.55
CA ALA A 20 9.63 -2.57 -21.55
C ALA A 20 9.98 -4.07 -21.58
N PRO A 21 10.98 -4.55 -22.36
CA PRO A 21 11.35 -5.97 -22.35
C PRO A 21 11.87 -6.45 -20.99
N LEU A 22 12.55 -5.59 -20.22
CA LEU A 22 13.01 -5.91 -18.87
C LEU A 22 11.82 -6.11 -17.93
N PHE A 23 10.86 -5.17 -17.94
CA PHE A 23 9.66 -5.29 -17.11
C PHE A 23 8.76 -6.44 -17.53
N ARG A 24 8.69 -6.75 -18.84
CA ARG A 24 8.05 -7.94 -19.37
C ARG A 24 8.67 -9.21 -18.78
N GLN A 25 10.00 -9.33 -18.82
CA GLN A 25 10.68 -10.48 -18.22
C GLN A 25 10.36 -10.62 -16.74
N VAL A 26 10.37 -9.52 -15.97
CA VAL A 26 9.97 -9.54 -14.55
C VAL A 26 8.51 -9.97 -14.39
N ALA A 27 7.61 -9.54 -15.26
CA ALA A 27 6.20 -9.93 -15.22
C ALA A 27 5.98 -11.41 -15.55
N ASP A 28 6.73 -11.96 -16.51
CA ASP A 28 6.71 -13.39 -16.85
C ASP A 28 7.26 -14.22 -15.69
N ASP A 29 8.36 -13.76 -15.11
CA ASP A 29 9.05 -14.35 -13.95
C ASP A 29 8.11 -14.51 -12.75
N ILE A 30 7.37 -13.45 -12.40
CA ILE A 30 6.37 -13.48 -11.30
C ILE A 30 5.01 -14.04 -11.74
N GLY A 31 4.87 -14.52 -12.98
CA GLY A 31 3.66 -15.16 -13.50
C GLY A 31 2.45 -14.24 -13.64
N LEU A 32 2.65 -12.92 -13.79
CA LEU A 32 1.57 -11.92 -13.80
C LEU A 32 0.48 -12.24 -14.84
N VAL A 33 0.89 -12.46 -16.10
CA VAL A 33 -0.04 -12.69 -17.23
C VAL A 33 -0.84 -13.98 -17.02
N ASP A 34 -0.16 -15.06 -16.68
CA ASP A 34 -0.78 -16.36 -16.46
C ASP A 34 -1.77 -16.36 -15.30
N MET A 35 -1.41 -15.71 -14.19
CA MET A 35 -2.25 -15.62 -13.00
C MET A 35 -3.53 -14.84 -13.28
N VAL A 36 -3.43 -13.71 -14.01
CA VAL A 36 -4.61 -12.97 -14.46
C VAL A 36 -5.48 -13.85 -15.36
N ASN A 37 -4.88 -14.50 -16.37
CA ASN A 37 -5.61 -15.30 -17.33
C ASN A 37 -6.35 -16.48 -16.69
N ARG A 38 -5.80 -17.08 -15.63
CA ARG A 38 -6.46 -18.16 -14.87
C ARG A 38 -7.58 -17.63 -13.95
N SER A 39 -7.50 -16.36 -13.54
CA SER A 39 -8.42 -15.77 -12.57
C SER A 39 -9.63 -15.10 -13.21
N VAL A 40 -9.56 -14.74 -14.49
CA VAL A 40 -10.66 -14.08 -15.21
C VAL A 40 -11.37 -15.04 -16.16
N ARG A 41 -12.66 -14.76 -16.46
CA ARG A 41 -13.40 -15.50 -17.49
C ARG A 41 -13.10 -14.95 -18.88
N TRP A 42 -12.52 -15.77 -19.76
CA TRP A 42 -12.25 -15.44 -21.16
C TRP A 42 -12.13 -16.71 -22.03
N ASP A 43 -12.08 -16.55 -23.35
CA ASP A 43 -11.94 -17.64 -24.31
C ASP A 43 -10.74 -17.35 -25.23
N ALA A 44 -9.74 -18.23 -25.18
CA ALA A 44 -8.51 -18.11 -25.98
C ALA A 44 -8.76 -18.25 -27.49
N ARG A 45 -9.86 -18.90 -27.91
CA ARG A 45 -10.23 -19.02 -29.34
C ARG A 45 -10.85 -17.75 -29.89
N GLN A 46 -11.46 -16.94 -29.02
CA GLN A 46 -12.15 -15.69 -29.41
C GLN A 46 -11.31 -14.44 -29.12
N CYS A 47 -10.28 -14.55 -28.30
CA CYS A 47 -9.42 -13.44 -27.91
C CYS A 47 -8.07 -13.56 -28.60
N HIS A 48 -7.80 -12.68 -29.57
CA HIS A 48 -6.47 -12.57 -30.17
C HIS A 48 -5.41 -12.26 -29.09
N VAL A 49 -5.62 -11.22 -28.28
CA VAL A 49 -4.78 -10.91 -27.11
C VAL A 49 -5.50 -11.29 -25.82
N SER A 50 -4.79 -11.96 -24.91
CA SER A 50 -5.34 -12.38 -23.60
C SER A 50 -5.61 -11.18 -22.68
N PRO A 51 -6.53 -11.28 -21.70
CA PRO A 51 -6.71 -10.24 -20.70
C PRO A 51 -5.43 -9.92 -19.92
N GLY A 52 -4.63 -10.93 -19.56
CA GLY A 52 -3.35 -10.76 -18.86
C GLY A 52 -2.35 -9.93 -19.64
N GLU A 53 -2.19 -10.20 -20.94
CA GLU A 53 -1.33 -9.40 -21.82
C GLU A 53 -1.82 -7.94 -21.92
N ARG A 54 -3.14 -7.73 -22.07
CA ARG A 54 -3.70 -6.37 -22.08
C ARG A 54 -3.46 -5.61 -20.78
N LEU A 55 -3.59 -6.28 -19.62
CA LEU A 55 -3.28 -5.68 -18.32
C LEU A 55 -1.78 -5.39 -18.19
N LEU A 56 -0.91 -6.30 -18.62
CA LEU A 56 0.54 -6.10 -18.62
C LEU A 56 0.91 -4.86 -19.44
N VAL A 57 0.35 -4.70 -20.64
CA VAL A 57 0.55 -3.51 -21.48
C VAL A 57 0.19 -2.22 -20.72
N MET A 58 -0.92 -2.19 -19.97
CA MET A 58 -1.25 -1.05 -19.11
C MET A 58 -0.23 -0.82 -17.99
N VAL A 59 0.27 -1.88 -17.35
CA VAL A 59 1.34 -1.79 -16.34
C VAL A 59 2.62 -1.23 -16.96
N LEU A 60 3.02 -1.71 -18.13
CA LEU A 60 4.20 -1.22 -18.86
C LEU A 60 4.06 0.26 -19.20
N ASP A 61 2.89 0.71 -19.66
CA ASP A 61 2.68 2.13 -19.91
C ASP A 61 2.74 2.96 -18.63
N LEU A 62 2.19 2.50 -17.51
CA LEU A 62 2.30 3.20 -16.22
C LEU A 62 3.76 3.39 -15.76
N LEU A 63 4.63 2.43 -16.08
CA LEU A 63 6.05 2.50 -15.74
C LEU A 63 6.86 3.39 -16.71
N LEU A 64 6.44 3.49 -17.98
CA LEU A 64 7.25 4.08 -19.06
C LEU A 64 6.73 5.41 -19.60
N GLY A 65 5.43 5.69 -19.48
CA GLY A 65 4.77 6.76 -20.27
C GLY A 65 3.58 7.43 -19.61
N LYS A 66 2.86 6.73 -18.74
CA LYS A 66 1.66 7.21 -18.02
C LYS A 66 0.66 7.88 -18.95
N SER A 67 0.39 7.26 -20.08
CA SER A 67 -0.57 7.73 -21.06
C SER A 67 -1.99 7.55 -20.52
N PRO A 68 -2.92 8.49 -20.79
CA PRO A 68 -4.32 8.23 -20.50
C PRO A 68 -4.83 7.08 -21.38
N LEU A 69 -5.77 6.28 -20.87
CA LEU A 69 -6.24 5.04 -21.51
C LEU A 69 -6.65 5.23 -22.98
N TYR A 70 -7.36 6.31 -23.28
CA TYR A 70 -7.82 6.64 -24.65
C TYR A 70 -6.69 6.99 -25.63
N ARG A 71 -5.46 7.24 -25.17
CA ARG A 71 -4.27 7.49 -26.01
C ARG A 71 -3.29 6.33 -26.03
N MET A 72 -3.56 5.26 -25.29
CA MET A 72 -2.66 4.11 -25.25
C MET A 72 -2.51 3.46 -26.63
N ALA A 73 -3.61 3.34 -27.40
CA ALA A 73 -3.57 2.78 -28.75
C ALA A 73 -2.58 3.53 -29.66
N GLU A 74 -2.60 4.88 -29.62
CA GLU A 74 -1.65 5.73 -30.36
C GLU A 74 -0.21 5.45 -29.94
N ARG A 75 0.05 5.32 -28.62
CA ARG A 75 1.39 5.08 -28.09
C ARG A 75 1.99 3.75 -28.55
N TRP A 76 1.18 2.70 -28.63
CA TRP A 76 1.69 1.39 -29.07
C TRP A 76 2.04 1.37 -30.56
N THR A 77 1.57 2.33 -31.37
CA THR A 77 1.96 2.41 -32.80
C THR A 77 3.44 2.73 -33.00
N THR A 78 4.09 3.40 -32.05
CA THR A 78 5.51 3.75 -32.09
C THR A 78 6.40 2.74 -31.35
N THR A 79 5.80 1.72 -30.75
CA THR A 79 6.47 0.67 -29.97
C THR A 79 6.56 -0.62 -30.77
N ASP A 80 7.61 -1.42 -30.53
CA ASP A 80 7.71 -2.76 -31.13
C ASP A 80 6.83 -3.75 -30.36
N VAL A 81 5.53 -3.75 -30.69
CA VAL A 81 4.51 -4.62 -30.06
C VAL A 81 4.86 -6.10 -30.22
N ALA A 82 5.47 -6.48 -31.34
CA ALA A 82 5.84 -7.87 -31.62
C ALA A 82 6.87 -8.40 -30.59
N VAL A 83 7.85 -7.55 -30.24
CA VAL A 83 8.85 -7.86 -29.20
C VAL A 83 8.23 -7.92 -27.81
N LEU A 84 7.19 -7.13 -27.52
CA LEU A 84 6.61 -7.02 -26.18
C LEU A 84 5.56 -8.07 -25.85
N ILE A 85 4.68 -8.40 -26.80
CA ILE A 85 3.51 -9.25 -26.54
C ILE A 85 3.30 -10.36 -27.58
N GLY A 86 4.26 -10.56 -28.49
CA GLY A 86 4.28 -11.67 -29.44
C GLY A 86 4.22 -11.25 -30.90
N ALA A 87 4.89 -12.03 -31.76
CA ALA A 87 5.12 -11.68 -33.17
C ALA A 87 3.85 -11.54 -34.03
N ASP A 88 2.74 -12.15 -33.62
CA ASP A 88 1.44 -12.07 -34.29
C ASP A 88 0.57 -10.90 -33.81
N ARG A 89 1.07 -10.07 -32.88
CA ARG A 89 0.31 -8.97 -32.27
C ARG A 89 0.59 -7.62 -32.89
N LEU A 90 -0.47 -6.82 -32.97
CA LEU A 90 -0.45 -5.49 -33.57
C LEU A 90 -0.89 -4.44 -32.54
N ALA A 91 -0.46 -3.19 -32.72
CA ALA A 91 -0.92 -2.07 -31.90
C ALA A 91 -2.46 -1.91 -31.93
N ALA A 92 -3.09 -2.27 -33.05
CA ALA A 92 -4.54 -2.25 -33.22
C ALA A 92 -5.28 -3.23 -32.27
N ASP A 93 -4.60 -4.26 -31.75
CA ASP A 93 -5.16 -5.19 -30.77
C ASP A 93 -5.31 -4.58 -29.36
N LEU A 94 -4.73 -3.40 -29.14
CA LEU A 94 -4.62 -2.67 -27.88
C LEU A 94 -5.46 -1.38 -27.89
N SER A 95 -6.63 -1.42 -28.53
CA SER A 95 -7.60 -0.32 -28.47
C SER A 95 -8.08 -0.07 -27.04
N ASP A 96 -8.50 1.16 -26.75
CA ASP A 96 -9.09 1.54 -25.47
C ASP A 96 -10.29 0.66 -25.08
N ASP A 97 -11.16 0.29 -26.03
CA ASP A 97 -12.23 -0.67 -25.84
C ASP A 97 -11.72 -2.03 -25.36
N SER A 98 -10.65 -2.54 -25.97
CA SER A 98 -10.09 -3.85 -25.65
C SER A 98 -9.43 -3.87 -24.27
N LEU A 99 -8.72 -2.78 -23.92
CA LEU A 99 -8.09 -2.57 -22.61
C LEU A 99 -9.16 -2.37 -21.53
N GLY A 100 -10.20 -1.57 -21.81
CA GLY A 100 -11.35 -1.37 -20.95
C GLY A 100 -12.05 -2.69 -20.63
N ARG A 101 -12.32 -3.53 -21.63
CA ARG A 101 -12.88 -4.88 -21.42
C ARG A 101 -11.98 -5.78 -20.55
N ALA A 102 -10.66 -5.61 -20.58
CA ALA A 102 -9.74 -6.33 -19.71
C ALA A 102 -9.84 -5.86 -18.25
N LEU A 103 -9.92 -4.54 -18.01
CA LEU A 103 -10.19 -3.97 -16.68
C LEU A 103 -11.54 -4.44 -16.13
N ASP A 104 -12.55 -4.51 -16.99
CA ASP A 104 -13.88 -5.01 -16.68
C ASP A 104 -13.86 -6.47 -16.22
N LYS A 105 -13.04 -7.31 -16.86
CA LYS A 105 -12.82 -8.71 -16.46
C LYS A 105 -12.09 -8.79 -15.13
N LEU A 106 -11.05 -7.96 -14.92
CA LEU A 106 -10.31 -7.87 -13.68
C LEU A 106 -11.21 -7.47 -12.51
N ALA A 107 -12.04 -6.43 -12.69
CA ALA A 107 -12.95 -5.92 -11.67
C ALA A 107 -13.94 -6.99 -11.17
N ARG A 108 -14.42 -7.86 -12.08
CA ARG A 108 -15.31 -8.99 -11.73
C ARG A 108 -14.58 -10.17 -11.08
N ALA A 109 -13.25 -10.21 -11.15
CA ALA A 109 -12.42 -11.33 -10.71
C ALA A 109 -11.71 -11.11 -9.37
N GLN A 110 -12.23 -10.21 -8.51
CA GLN A 110 -11.65 -9.89 -7.21
C GLN A 110 -10.17 -9.45 -7.29
N PRO A 111 -9.89 -8.23 -7.80
CA PRO A 111 -8.53 -7.76 -8.09
C PRO A 111 -7.54 -7.92 -6.94
N ALA A 112 -7.98 -7.68 -5.69
CA ALA A 112 -7.14 -7.83 -4.50
C ALA A 112 -6.60 -9.25 -4.32
N ARG A 113 -7.38 -10.28 -4.65
CA ARG A 113 -6.94 -11.68 -4.58
C ARG A 113 -5.90 -11.98 -5.65
N ILE A 114 -6.11 -11.48 -6.86
CA ILE A 114 -5.15 -11.64 -7.97
C ILE A 114 -3.83 -10.94 -7.61
N PHE A 115 -3.90 -9.72 -7.09
CA PHE A 115 -2.73 -8.96 -6.64
C PHE A 115 -1.94 -9.72 -5.58
N SER A 116 -2.61 -10.20 -4.52
CA SER A 116 -1.93 -10.99 -3.47
C SER A 116 -1.33 -12.29 -3.98
N ALA A 117 -1.96 -12.95 -4.96
CA ALA A 117 -1.40 -14.16 -5.55
C ALA A 117 -0.13 -13.87 -6.37
N VAL A 118 -0.12 -12.81 -7.19
CA VAL A 118 1.08 -12.35 -7.92
C VAL A 118 2.18 -11.94 -6.97
N ALA A 119 1.84 -11.18 -5.92
CA ALA A 119 2.79 -10.80 -4.89
C ALA A 119 3.38 -12.01 -4.18
N ALA A 120 2.56 -12.99 -3.77
CA ALA A 120 3.05 -14.22 -3.13
C ALA A 120 3.99 -15.01 -4.05
N GLN A 121 3.68 -15.11 -5.35
CA GLN A 121 4.57 -15.74 -6.32
C GLN A 121 5.90 -14.99 -6.44
N ALA A 122 5.88 -13.66 -6.45
CA ALA A 122 7.10 -12.85 -6.45
C ALA A 122 7.94 -13.09 -5.19
N TYR A 123 7.31 -13.19 -4.02
CA TYR A 123 7.99 -13.51 -2.76
C TYR A 123 8.67 -14.88 -2.81
N MET A 124 7.96 -15.90 -3.29
CA MET A 124 8.50 -17.26 -3.40
C MET A 124 9.67 -17.32 -4.38
N ARG A 125 9.57 -16.65 -5.53
CA ARG A 125 10.58 -16.69 -6.58
C ARG A 125 11.86 -15.95 -6.18
N GLU A 126 11.70 -14.76 -5.64
CA GLU A 126 12.82 -13.88 -5.30
C GLU A 126 13.38 -14.14 -3.89
N GLY A 127 12.82 -15.11 -3.15
CA GLY A 127 13.25 -15.44 -1.79
C GLY A 127 13.00 -14.32 -0.79
N VAL A 128 11.97 -13.50 -1.02
CA VAL A 128 11.64 -12.37 -0.15
C VAL A 128 10.95 -12.89 1.11
N THR A 129 11.40 -12.42 2.26
CA THR A 129 10.83 -12.78 3.57
C THR A 129 9.91 -11.69 4.10
N LEU A 130 8.87 -12.09 4.84
CA LEU A 130 7.97 -11.17 5.53
C LEU A 130 8.04 -11.36 7.06
N HIS A 131 9.03 -10.71 7.69
CA HIS A 131 9.16 -10.71 9.16
C HIS A 131 8.40 -9.55 9.81
N SER A 132 8.36 -8.39 9.15
CA SER A 132 7.50 -7.27 9.55
C SER A 132 6.71 -6.78 8.35
N GLY A 133 5.40 -6.73 8.51
CA GLY A 133 4.48 -6.24 7.49
C GLY A 133 3.92 -4.89 7.90
N HIS A 134 4.08 -3.89 7.04
CA HIS A 134 3.69 -2.50 7.28
C HIS A 134 2.42 -2.23 6.50
N PHE A 135 1.37 -1.87 7.23
CA PHE A 135 0.10 -1.45 6.65
C PHE A 135 0.01 0.07 6.64
N ASP A 136 -0.31 0.62 5.47
CA ASP A 136 -0.69 2.01 5.33
C ASP A 136 -1.82 2.16 4.30
N THR A 137 -2.55 3.26 4.41
CA THR A 137 -3.58 3.65 3.45
C THR A 137 -3.19 4.96 2.80
N THR A 138 -3.54 5.14 1.54
CA THR A 138 -3.46 6.43 0.86
C THR A 138 -4.75 6.68 0.11
N SER A 139 -5.01 7.91 -0.32
CA SER A 139 -6.18 8.20 -1.13
C SER A 139 -5.80 8.85 -2.44
N ARG A 140 -6.66 8.68 -3.45
CA ARG A 140 -6.51 9.32 -4.76
C ARG A 140 -7.76 10.08 -5.09
N SER A 141 -7.59 11.39 -5.25
CA SER A 141 -8.67 12.29 -5.66
C SER A 141 -9.04 12.07 -7.13
N LEU A 142 -10.33 12.11 -7.43
CA LEU A 142 -10.89 11.84 -8.75
C LEU A 142 -11.76 13.01 -9.20
N THR A 143 -11.73 13.30 -10.50
CA THR A 143 -12.59 14.28 -11.16
C THR A 143 -13.51 13.57 -12.14
N GLY A 144 -14.80 13.88 -12.10
CA GLY A 144 -15.82 13.22 -12.92
C GLY A 144 -17.15 13.08 -12.18
N THR A 145 -18.21 12.75 -12.91
CA THR A 145 -19.57 12.69 -12.36
C THR A 145 -19.73 11.53 -11.37
N PHE A 146 -19.17 10.35 -11.69
CA PHE A 146 -19.23 9.11 -10.90
C PHE A 146 -20.59 8.88 -10.25
N ASP A 147 -21.57 8.44 -11.02
CA ASP A 147 -22.94 8.29 -10.55
C ASP A 147 -23.05 7.16 -9.51
N HIS A 148 -23.65 7.49 -8.37
CA HIS A 148 -23.92 6.55 -7.28
C HIS A 148 -25.13 5.69 -7.65
N GLY A 149 -24.91 4.65 -8.46
CA GLY A 149 -25.98 3.74 -8.89
C GLY A 149 -25.51 2.47 -9.59
N GLY A 150 -24.21 2.35 -9.88
CA GLY A 150 -23.65 1.13 -10.45
C GLY A 150 -23.43 0.05 -9.39
N SER A 151 -23.51 -1.23 -9.81
CA SER A 151 -23.15 -2.41 -9.01
C SER A 151 -21.63 -2.58 -8.79
N ALA A 152 -20.85 -1.53 -9.03
CA ALA A 152 -19.39 -1.57 -8.89
C ALA A 152 -19.02 -1.74 -7.41
N PRO A 153 -18.07 -2.65 -7.08
CA PRO A 153 -17.69 -2.95 -5.70
C PRO A 153 -16.99 -1.77 -5.00
N VAL A 154 -16.39 -0.87 -5.77
CA VAL A 154 -15.70 0.33 -5.28
C VAL A 154 -16.42 1.56 -5.82
N GLN A 155 -16.76 2.48 -4.92
CA GLN A 155 -17.48 3.70 -5.25
C GLN A 155 -16.62 4.92 -4.89
N PRO A 156 -16.25 5.75 -5.89
CA PRO A 156 -15.67 7.06 -5.63
C PRO A 156 -16.60 7.89 -4.74
N ALA A 157 -16.11 8.35 -3.60
CA ALA A 157 -16.92 9.07 -2.62
C ALA A 157 -16.13 10.15 -1.90
N PHE A 158 -16.82 11.13 -1.31
CA PHE A 158 -16.18 12.12 -0.43
C PHE A 158 -15.73 11.45 0.87
N GLY A 159 -14.62 11.93 1.44
CA GLY A 159 -14.03 11.37 2.66
C GLY A 159 -12.85 12.20 3.16
N HIS A 160 -12.08 11.66 4.09
CA HIS A 160 -10.90 12.33 4.61
C HIS A 160 -9.76 12.31 3.58
N SER A 161 -9.62 13.40 2.82
CA SER A 161 -8.62 13.52 1.75
C SER A 161 -7.19 13.66 2.30
N LYS A 162 -6.32 12.69 2.00
CA LYS A 162 -4.88 12.78 2.28
C LYS A 162 -4.15 13.78 1.36
N ASP A 163 -4.72 14.07 0.19
CA ASP A 163 -4.24 15.09 -0.76
C ASP A 163 -4.76 16.52 -0.48
N ALA A 164 -5.43 16.74 0.67
CA ALA A 164 -6.06 18.03 1.03
C ALA A 164 -7.08 18.57 -0.01
N ARG A 165 -7.84 17.68 -0.67
CA ARG A 165 -8.91 17.98 -1.65
C ARG A 165 -10.27 17.43 -1.19
N PRO A 166 -10.86 17.99 -0.11
CA PRO A 166 -12.16 17.54 0.40
C PRO A 166 -13.31 17.84 -0.59
N ASP A 167 -13.07 18.70 -1.57
CA ASP A 167 -13.99 19.06 -2.66
C ASP A 167 -14.11 17.98 -3.74
N LEU A 168 -13.23 16.97 -3.75
CA LEU A 168 -13.23 15.90 -4.74
C LEU A 168 -13.66 14.56 -4.13
N LYS A 169 -14.33 13.75 -4.97
CA LYS A 169 -14.50 12.32 -4.67
C LYS A 169 -13.13 11.66 -4.69
N GLN A 170 -12.97 10.59 -3.92
CA GLN A 170 -11.73 9.83 -3.87
C GLN A 170 -11.99 8.33 -3.86
N ILE A 171 -10.91 7.58 -4.06
CA ILE A 171 -10.79 6.16 -3.70
C ILE A 171 -9.67 6.02 -2.68
N VAL A 172 -9.74 4.98 -1.85
CA VAL A 172 -8.70 4.65 -0.88
C VAL A 172 -7.91 3.45 -1.40
N LEU A 173 -6.59 3.54 -1.37
CA LEU A 173 -5.67 2.46 -1.70
C LEU A 173 -5.08 1.96 -0.39
N THR A 174 -5.06 0.65 -0.21
CA THR A 174 -4.42 0.02 0.95
C THR A 174 -3.23 -0.81 0.48
N LEU A 175 -2.18 -0.86 1.27
CA LEU A 175 -1.01 -1.67 0.97
C LEU A 175 -0.42 -2.27 2.26
N PHE A 176 -0.08 -3.55 2.18
CA PHE A 176 0.68 -4.28 3.18
C PHE A 176 2.00 -4.73 2.58
N VAL A 177 3.10 -4.16 3.08
CA VAL A 177 4.45 -4.31 2.49
C VAL A 177 5.44 -4.88 3.50
N ASN A 178 6.49 -5.55 3.04
CA ASN A 178 7.62 -5.84 3.91
C ASN A 178 8.43 -4.57 4.22
N ARG A 179 9.47 -4.72 5.05
CA ARG A 179 10.40 -3.63 5.40
C ARG A 179 11.10 -2.99 4.20
N GLU A 180 11.29 -3.73 3.11
CA GLU A 180 11.96 -3.24 1.89
C GLU A 180 10.99 -2.51 0.94
N GLY A 181 9.69 -2.51 1.26
CA GLY A 181 8.66 -1.88 0.44
C GLY A 181 8.07 -2.81 -0.63
N VAL A 182 8.37 -4.11 -0.60
CA VAL A 182 7.77 -5.11 -1.50
C VAL A 182 6.35 -5.44 -1.01
N PRO A 183 5.31 -5.22 -1.83
CA PRO A 183 3.94 -5.45 -1.40
C PRO A 183 3.58 -6.94 -1.37
N LEU A 184 2.85 -7.38 -0.34
CA LEU A 184 2.23 -8.70 -0.26
C LEU A 184 0.72 -8.63 -0.53
N ALA A 185 0.04 -7.60 -0.02
CA ALA A 185 -1.39 -7.44 -0.18
C ALA A 185 -1.76 -5.98 -0.40
N GLY A 186 -2.86 -5.75 -1.10
CA GLY A 186 -3.37 -4.41 -1.34
C GLY A 186 -4.80 -4.44 -1.88
N THR A 187 -5.55 -3.39 -1.57
CA THR A 187 -6.94 -3.24 -2.02
C THR A 187 -7.21 -1.84 -2.53
N VAL A 188 -8.24 -1.73 -3.37
CA VAL A 188 -8.84 -0.45 -3.76
C VAL A 188 -10.22 -0.41 -3.13
N GLU A 189 -10.52 0.68 -2.44
CA GLU A 189 -11.66 0.81 -1.55
C GLU A 189 -12.42 2.10 -1.82
N SER A 190 -13.70 2.12 -1.44
CA SER A 190 -14.55 3.31 -1.59
C SER A 190 -13.97 4.50 -0.80
N GLY A 191 -14.17 5.72 -1.32
CA GLY A 191 -13.53 6.93 -0.80
C GLY A 191 -13.87 7.34 0.64
N ASN A 192 -14.92 6.76 1.20
CA ASN A 192 -15.45 7.05 2.52
C ASN A 192 -15.10 5.99 3.58
N ARG A 193 -14.21 5.03 3.25
CA ARG A 193 -13.78 3.98 4.18
C ARG A 193 -12.84 4.55 5.24
N SER A 194 -12.91 4.00 6.45
CA SER A 194 -12.09 4.44 7.59
C SER A 194 -10.83 3.59 7.74
N ASP A 195 -9.70 4.23 8.04
CA ASP A 195 -8.43 3.54 8.34
C ASP A 195 -8.57 2.52 9.49
N LYS A 196 -9.46 2.76 10.46
CA LYS A 196 -9.74 1.82 11.56
C LYS A 196 -10.36 0.52 11.05
N THR A 197 -11.35 0.62 10.17
CA THR A 197 -12.03 -0.54 9.58
C THR A 197 -11.13 -1.27 8.58
N LEU A 198 -10.34 -0.52 7.82
CA LEU A 198 -9.43 -1.08 6.82
C LEU A 198 -8.28 -1.86 7.48
N ASN A 199 -7.79 -1.40 8.64
CA ASN A 199 -6.85 -2.18 9.46
C ASN A 199 -7.44 -3.54 9.86
N ALA A 200 -8.68 -3.58 10.36
CA ALA A 200 -9.32 -4.83 10.76
C ALA A 200 -9.41 -5.83 9.60
N GLU A 201 -9.84 -5.35 8.43
CA GLU A 201 -9.98 -6.17 7.23
C GLU A 201 -8.64 -6.64 6.66
N MET A 202 -7.59 -5.81 6.74
CA MET A 202 -6.26 -6.21 6.31
C MET A 202 -5.69 -7.29 7.25
N VAL A 203 -5.86 -7.14 8.56
CA VAL A 203 -5.45 -8.17 9.52
C VAL A 203 -6.13 -9.50 9.19
N ASP A 204 -7.46 -9.50 8.97
CA ASP A 204 -8.20 -10.71 8.58
C ASP A 204 -7.67 -11.33 7.28
N ARG A 205 -7.33 -10.50 6.29
CA ARG A 205 -6.78 -10.95 5.01
C ARG A 205 -5.40 -11.58 5.17
N VAL A 206 -4.53 -10.99 6.00
CA VAL A 206 -3.18 -11.51 6.25
C VAL A 206 -3.26 -12.84 7.00
N VAL A 207 -4.09 -12.92 8.03
CA VAL A 207 -4.32 -14.15 8.80
C VAL A 207 -4.88 -15.27 7.91
N ALA A 208 -5.82 -14.95 7.02
CA ALA A 208 -6.39 -15.94 6.10
C ALA A 208 -5.42 -16.40 4.99
N ALA A 209 -4.33 -15.66 4.75
CA ALA A 209 -3.38 -15.93 3.69
C ALA A 209 -2.07 -16.59 4.17
N MET A 210 -1.91 -16.80 5.47
CA MET A 210 -0.68 -17.30 6.10
C MET A 210 -0.92 -18.53 6.93
N GLU A 211 0.05 -19.45 6.92
CA GLU A 211 0.06 -20.57 7.85
C GLU A 211 0.38 -20.10 9.28
N PRO A 212 -0.05 -20.84 10.32
CA PRO A 212 0.16 -20.45 11.72
C PRO A 212 1.62 -20.15 12.07
N GLU A 213 2.57 -20.91 11.51
CA GLU A 213 4.01 -20.73 11.77
C GLU A 213 4.57 -19.44 11.15
N GLN A 214 4.00 -19.01 10.01
CA GLN A 214 4.35 -17.74 9.37
C GLN A 214 3.77 -16.57 10.16
N LEU A 215 2.52 -16.71 10.61
CA LEU A 215 1.83 -15.70 11.40
C LEU A 215 2.52 -15.47 12.75
N ALA A 216 3.00 -16.53 13.40
CA ALA A 216 3.74 -16.45 14.66
C ALA A 216 5.06 -15.66 14.54
N GLN A 217 5.63 -15.56 13.34
CA GLN A 217 6.85 -14.81 13.06
C GLN A 217 6.59 -13.39 12.54
N LEU A 218 5.33 -13.06 12.22
CA LEU A 218 4.95 -11.78 11.66
C LEU A 218 4.78 -10.73 12.76
N ILE A 219 5.40 -9.57 12.54
CA ILE A 219 5.07 -8.34 13.28
C ILE A 219 4.25 -7.43 12.37
N TYR A 220 2.98 -7.22 12.72
CA TYR A 220 2.09 -6.28 12.03
C TYR A 220 2.37 -4.85 12.49
N VAL A 221 2.79 -3.98 11.58
CA VAL A 221 3.14 -2.59 11.85
C VAL A 221 2.11 -1.68 11.20
N ALA A 222 1.51 -0.77 11.97
CA ALA A 222 0.58 0.22 11.43
C ALA A 222 0.56 1.49 12.28
N ASP A 223 -0.10 2.52 11.75
CA ASP A 223 -0.32 3.77 12.47
C ASP A 223 -1.30 3.61 13.66
N SER A 224 -1.56 4.71 14.35
CA SER A 224 -2.43 4.71 15.53
C SER A 224 -3.89 4.37 15.24
N ALA A 225 -4.34 4.36 13.98
CA ALA A 225 -5.70 3.93 13.64
C ALA A 225 -5.90 2.42 13.85
N LEU A 226 -4.81 1.63 13.92
CA LEU A 226 -4.87 0.25 14.37
C LEU A 226 -5.33 0.14 15.83
N VAL A 227 -4.90 1.05 16.71
CA VAL A 227 -5.11 0.96 18.16
C VAL A 227 -6.53 1.40 18.52
N THR A 228 -7.45 0.44 18.48
CA THR A 228 -8.83 0.56 18.96
C THR A 228 -9.20 -0.72 19.72
N GLY A 229 -10.09 -0.64 20.71
CA GLY A 229 -10.52 -1.83 21.47
C GLY A 229 -10.91 -3.03 20.58
N PRO A 230 -11.75 -2.85 19.55
CA PRO A 230 -12.10 -3.93 18.61
C PRO A 230 -10.91 -4.51 17.84
N ASN A 231 -9.99 -3.69 17.37
CA ASN A 231 -8.82 -4.16 16.61
C ASN A 231 -7.79 -4.85 17.53
N LEU A 232 -7.60 -4.34 18.74
CA LEU A 232 -6.74 -4.96 19.76
C LEU A 232 -7.28 -6.33 20.18
N ALA A 233 -8.60 -6.44 20.35
CA ALA A 233 -9.26 -7.71 20.63
C ALA A 233 -9.06 -8.72 19.47
N ARG A 234 -9.18 -8.24 18.23
CA ARG A 234 -8.98 -9.04 17.02
C ARG A 234 -7.56 -9.59 16.90
N LEU A 235 -6.55 -8.73 17.05
CA LEU A 235 -5.14 -9.12 16.95
C LEU A 235 -4.78 -10.22 17.96
N ASP A 236 -5.24 -10.07 19.19
CA ASP A 236 -5.04 -11.07 20.25
C ASP A 236 -5.76 -12.39 19.96
N HIS A 237 -7.02 -12.35 19.56
CA HIS A 237 -7.77 -13.56 19.19
C HIS A 237 -7.09 -14.32 18.04
N GLN A 238 -6.45 -13.60 17.12
CA GLN A 238 -5.73 -14.19 15.99
C GLN A 238 -4.25 -14.47 16.28
N GLY A 239 -3.76 -14.16 17.48
CA GLY A 239 -2.35 -14.40 17.87
C GLY A 239 -1.34 -13.57 17.09
N VAL A 240 -1.71 -12.38 16.62
CA VAL A 240 -0.86 -11.53 15.76
C VAL A 240 -0.07 -10.53 16.62
N ALA A 241 1.25 -10.65 16.60
CA ALA A 241 2.13 -9.65 17.19
C ALA A 241 2.07 -8.34 16.38
N PHE A 242 2.08 -7.19 17.06
CA PHE A 242 1.98 -5.90 16.39
C PHE A 242 2.85 -4.82 17.02
N VAL A 243 3.13 -3.78 16.23
CA VAL A 243 3.73 -2.52 16.68
C VAL A 243 2.90 -1.38 16.11
N SER A 244 2.41 -0.51 16.99
CA SER A 244 1.71 0.70 16.59
C SER A 244 1.93 1.82 17.60
N ARG A 245 1.72 3.05 17.16
CA ARG A 245 1.68 4.21 18.04
C ARG A 245 0.39 4.17 18.86
N CYS A 246 0.51 4.06 20.18
CA CYS A 246 -0.63 4.26 21.08
C CYS A 246 -1.10 5.74 21.00
N PRO A 247 -2.35 6.03 20.60
CA PRO A 247 -2.82 7.40 20.46
C PRO A 247 -3.08 8.03 21.83
N ASP A 248 -2.83 9.34 21.93
CA ASP A 248 -2.99 10.10 23.18
C ASP A 248 -4.46 10.16 23.69
N THR A 249 -5.41 9.65 22.90
CA THR A 249 -6.81 9.46 23.30
C THR A 249 -6.99 8.36 24.36
N PHE A 250 -6.04 7.44 24.52
CA PHE A 250 -6.08 6.45 25.59
C PHE A 250 -5.56 7.09 26.88
N GLY A 251 -6.40 7.06 27.93
CA GLY A 251 -6.09 7.70 29.21
C GLY A 251 -4.78 7.21 29.85
N ILE A 252 -4.38 5.97 29.57
CA ILE A 252 -3.14 5.40 30.11
C ILE A 252 -1.86 6.04 29.59
N VAL A 253 -1.90 6.71 28.43
CA VAL A 253 -0.70 7.27 27.78
C VAL A 253 -0.02 8.33 28.66
N SER A 254 -0.78 9.18 29.35
CA SER A 254 -0.22 10.18 30.27
C SER A 254 0.46 9.52 31.46
N THR A 255 -0.16 8.50 32.06
CA THR A 255 0.40 7.71 33.17
C THR A 255 1.70 7.02 32.77
N LEU A 256 1.76 6.39 31.59
CA LEU A 256 2.98 5.73 31.10
C LEU A 256 4.13 6.73 30.87
N LYS A 257 3.81 7.92 30.35
CA LYS A 257 4.79 9.00 30.23
C LYS A 257 5.25 9.45 31.63
N GLN A 258 4.34 9.72 32.56
CA GLN A 258 4.75 10.13 33.91
C GLN A 258 5.63 9.08 34.60
N ALA A 259 5.28 7.80 34.48
CA ALA A 259 6.08 6.69 35.02
C ALA A 259 7.48 6.61 34.42
N ALA A 260 7.61 6.75 33.09
CA ALA A 260 8.91 6.76 32.41
C ALA A 260 9.80 7.92 32.86
N TRP A 261 9.23 9.12 33.04
CA TRP A 261 9.97 10.29 33.53
C TRP A 261 10.32 10.19 35.01
N ALA A 262 9.45 9.60 35.83
CA ALA A 262 9.71 9.41 37.26
C ALA A 262 10.80 8.36 37.52
N THR A 263 10.83 7.29 36.71
CA THR A 263 11.83 6.23 36.83
C THR A 263 13.21 6.68 36.34
N ASP A 264 13.25 7.56 35.33
CA ASP A 264 14.45 8.13 34.69
C ASP A 264 15.50 7.10 34.22
N GLN A 265 15.07 5.86 33.98
CA GLN A 265 15.89 4.77 33.43
C GLN A 265 15.74 4.72 31.91
N TRP A 266 16.41 5.64 31.22
CA TRP A 266 16.38 5.71 29.76
C TRP A 266 17.47 4.84 29.13
N ILE A 267 17.06 3.95 28.24
CA ILE A 267 17.97 3.22 27.34
C ILE A 267 18.34 4.16 26.19
N ALA A 268 19.63 4.48 26.07
CA ALA A 268 20.12 5.34 24.99
C ALA A 268 20.01 4.62 23.64
N ILE A 269 19.29 5.23 22.69
CA ILE A 269 19.19 4.76 21.29
C ILE A 269 20.22 5.48 20.43
N GLY A 270 20.49 6.76 20.73
CA GLY A 270 21.39 7.61 19.96
C GLY A 270 20.66 8.42 18.87
N PRO A 271 21.40 9.00 17.93
CA PRO A 271 20.82 9.84 16.89
C PRO A 271 20.09 9.02 15.83
N ILE A 272 18.89 9.46 15.46
CA ILE A 272 18.12 8.88 14.35
C ILE A 272 18.22 9.84 13.16
N GLY A 273 19.07 9.49 12.19
CA GLY A 273 19.33 10.26 10.96
C GLY A 273 20.77 10.80 10.83
N GLN A 274 21.24 11.03 9.61
CA GLN A 274 22.63 11.42 9.30
C GLN A 274 22.92 12.93 9.41
N ARG A 275 22.09 13.71 10.10
CA ARG A 275 22.26 15.17 10.18
C ARG A 275 23.26 15.55 11.27
N ARG A 276 24.07 16.59 11.01
CA ARG A 276 25.09 17.12 11.94
C ARG A 276 24.54 17.56 13.31
N GLN A 277 23.24 17.87 13.40
CA GLN A 277 22.52 18.18 14.65
C GLN A 277 21.33 17.23 14.86
N ALA A 278 21.52 15.94 14.62
CA ALA A 278 20.46 14.96 14.83
C ALA A 278 20.04 14.92 16.32
N ALA A 279 18.73 14.89 16.55
CA ALA A 279 18.21 14.65 17.89
C ALA A 279 18.62 13.25 18.37
N HIS A 280 19.04 13.16 19.63
CA HIS A 280 19.34 11.90 20.29
C HIS A 280 18.08 11.38 20.96
N TYR A 281 17.86 10.07 20.87
CA TYR A 281 16.68 9.43 21.42
C TYR A 281 17.04 8.51 22.58
N GLY A 282 16.14 8.45 23.56
CA GLY A 282 16.11 7.45 24.62
C GLY A 282 14.76 6.75 24.65
N ALA A 283 14.74 5.49 25.07
CA ALA A 283 13.53 4.71 25.29
C ALA A 283 13.40 4.32 26.76
N SER A 284 12.17 4.28 27.25
CA SER A 284 11.82 3.70 28.55
C SER A 284 10.65 2.74 28.35
N GLU A 285 10.79 1.52 28.86
CA GLU A 285 9.78 0.48 28.76
C GLU A 285 8.83 0.55 29.95
N GLN A 286 7.54 0.45 29.66
CA GLN A 286 6.43 0.52 30.61
C GLN A 286 5.43 -0.59 30.29
N VAL A 287 4.61 -0.97 31.28
CA VAL A 287 3.48 -1.88 31.06
C VAL A 287 2.19 -1.09 31.18
N GLY A 288 1.40 -1.06 30.11
CA GLY A 288 0.10 -0.41 30.07
C GLY A 288 -1.02 -1.44 30.01
N GLU A 289 -2.12 -1.19 30.72
CA GLU A 289 -3.36 -1.94 30.58
C GLU A 289 -4.37 -1.19 29.69
N ILE A 290 -4.91 -1.87 28.67
CA ILE A 290 -6.00 -1.37 27.83
C ILE A 290 -7.05 -2.47 27.77
N ASP A 291 -8.31 -2.14 28.10
CA ASP A 291 -9.44 -3.08 28.09
C ASP A 291 -9.14 -4.41 28.82
N GLY A 292 -8.50 -4.33 29.99
CA GLY A 292 -8.16 -5.49 30.83
C GLY A 292 -6.94 -6.30 30.37
N ARG A 293 -6.17 -5.80 29.40
CA ARG A 293 -5.04 -6.52 28.79
C ARG A 293 -3.76 -5.72 28.92
N HIS A 294 -2.67 -6.40 29.25
CA HIS A 294 -1.36 -5.78 29.38
C HIS A 294 -0.64 -5.71 28.04
N TYR A 295 -0.12 -4.52 27.74
CA TYR A 295 0.68 -4.22 26.57
C TYR A 295 2.05 -3.71 27.01
N ARG A 296 3.07 -4.16 26.30
CA ARG A 296 4.41 -3.56 26.38
C ARG A 296 4.37 -2.21 25.69
N CYS A 297 4.57 -1.14 26.43
CA CYS A 297 4.60 0.22 25.93
C CYS A 297 6.01 0.78 25.98
N VAL A 298 6.48 1.37 24.88
CA VAL A 298 7.79 2.01 24.83
C VAL A 298 7.61 3.52 24.68
N VAL A 299 8.08 4.25 25.68
CA VAL A 299 8.06 5.70 25.72
C VAL A 299 9.36 6.22 25.14
N TYR A 300 9.27 7.09 24.13
CA TYR A 300 10.43 7.71 23.50
C TYR A 300 10.61 9.16 23.95
N ARG A 301 11.85 9.52 24.27
CA ARG A 301 12.29 10.90 24.56
C ARG A 301 13.32 11.34 23.53
N SER A 302 13.18 12.57 23.05
CA SER A 302 14.15 13.24 22.17
C SER A 302 14.94 14.28 22.96
N SER A 303 16.24 14.42 22.67
CA SER A 303 17.10 15.48 23.21
C SER A 303 16.72 16.87 22.67
N VAL A 304 16.10 16.91 21.50
CA VAL A 304 15.42 18.08 20.96
C VAL A 304 13.94 17.88 21.27
N LEU A 305 13.53 18.26 22.47
CA LEU A 305 12.12 18.41 22.77
C LEU A 305 11.56 19.47 21.82
N ASP A 306 10.52 19.12 21.04
CA ASP A 306 9.68 20.12 20.40
C ASP A 306 9.29 21.13 21.51
N PRO A 307 9.71 22.40 21.44
CA PRO A 307 9.52 23.37 22.52
C PRO A 307 8.04 23.54 22.90
N ARG A 308 7.11 23.17 22.00
CA ARG A 308 5.67 23.16 22.25
C ARG A 308 5.25 21.96 23.13
N ARG A 309 5.84 20.78 22.94
CA ARG A 309 5.50 19.56 23.70
C ARG A 309 6.13 19.54 25.10
N ALA A 310 7.33 20.11 25.27
CA ALA A 310 7.97 20.26 26.58
C ALA A 310 7.09 21.06 27.55
N LYS A 311 6.66 22.26 27.11
CA LYS A 311 5.84 23.15 27.95
C LYS A 311 4.49 22.55 28.31
N THR A 312 3.90 21.74 27.44
CA THR A 312 2.64 21.05 27.75
C THR A 312 2.85 19.95 28.79
N LEU A 313 3.89 19.12 28.62
CA LEU A 313 4.19 18.03 29.55
C LEU A 313 4.59 18.57 30.93
N ASP A 314 5.42 19.62 31.00
CA ASP A 314 5.80 20.27 32.25
C ASP A 314 4.57 20.88 32.96
N ARG A 315 3.64 21.48 32.20
CA ARG A 315 2.37 22.00 32.76
C ARG A 315 1.46 20.88 33.26
N GLU A 316 1.39 19.75 32.58
CA GLU A 316 0.61 18.59 33.01
C GLU A 316 1.20 17.95 34.27
N ILE A 317 2.52 17.76 34.32
CA ILE A 317 3.23 17.26 35.51
C ILE A 317 3.01 18.21 36.69
N GLN A 318 3.11 19.52 36.48
CA GLN A 318 2.91 20.50 37.54
C GLN A 318 1.45 20.51 38.03
N ARG A 319 0.46 20.42 37.12
CA ARG A 319 -0.95 20.30 37.49
C ARG A 319 -1.24 19.02 38.28
N SER A 320 -0.67 17.88 37.88
CA SER A 320 -0.79 16.62 38.61
C SER A 320 -0.16 16.71 40.00
N ARG A 321 1.00 17.36 40.15
CA ARG A 321 1.62 17.62 41.47
C ARG A 321 0.73 18.47 42.36
N THR A 322 0.22 19.59 41.85
CA THR A 322 -0.66 20.47 42.62
C THR A 322 -1.97 19.78 43.01
N ALA A 323 -2.54 18.92 42.15
CA ALA A 323 -3.74 18.14 42.47
C ALA A 323 -3.49 17.07 43.54
N LEU A 324 -2.31 16.43 43.55
CA LEU A 324 -1.90 15.48 44.60
C LEU A 324 -1.65 16.19 45.93
N GLU A 325 -1.04 17.38 45.92
CA GLU A 325 -0.84 18.20 47.13
C GLU A 325 -2.18 18.71 47.70
N GLN A 326 -3.16 19.01 46.85
CA GLN A 326 -4.51 19.44 47.27
C GLN A 326 -5.41 18.30 47.76
N SER A 327 -5.10 17.05 47.42
CA SER A 327 -5.86 15.87 47.88
C SER A 327 -5.21 15.17 49.08
N ALA A 328 -4.03 15.65 49.51
CA ALA A 328 -3.34 15.21 50.72
C ALA A 328 -3.71 16.04 51.97
N PHE A 329 -4.65 16.98 51.85
CA PHE A 329 -5.29 17.77 52.92
C PHE A 329 -6.80 17.55 52.89
#